data_AF-A0A5J4RCJ6-F1
#
_entry.id   AF-A0A5J4RCJ6-F1
#
_cell.length_a   1.000
_cell.length_b   1.000
_cell.length_c   1.000
_cell.angle_alpha   90.00
_cell.angle_beta   90.00
_cell.angle_gamma   90.00
#
_symmetry.space_group_name_H-M   'P 1'
#
loop_
_entity.id
_entity.type
_entity.pdbx_description
1 polymer ?
#
loop_
_entity_poly.entity_id
_entity_poly.type
_entity_poly.pdbx_seq_one_letter_code
_entity_poly.pdbx_strand_id
1 'polypeptide(L)'
;MKRIIGVFAITQQREESTQEYESVFLQKNELHLRHSAYVSGEVHTAVSEIARTLDGKGVTLSGYIDNVLRKHLEAHRDEINKLYKRSRKDLV
;
A
#
# COMPACT_ATOMS: atom_id res chain seq x y z
N MET A 1 17.45 13.66 35.78
CA MET A 1 17.73 13.49 34.34
C MET A 1 17.08 12.20 33.85
N LYS A 2 15.86 12.24 33.31
CA LYS A 2 15.11 11.08 32.75
C LYS A 2 14.00 11.58 31.81
N ARG A 3 14.34 12.14 30.63
CA ARG A 3 13.33 12.53 29.61
C ARG A 3 13.75 12.35 28.14
N ILE A 4 14.99 11.96 27.85
CA ILE A 4 15.52 11.96 26.46
C ILE A 4 15.34 10.59 25.77
N ILE A 5 15.39 9.48 26.52
CA ILE A 5 15.36 8.11 25.95
C ILE A 5 14.01 7.80 25.28
N GLY A 6 12.90 8.25 25.86
CA GLY A 6 11.56 7.98 25.35
C GLY A 6 11.25 8.67 24.01
N VAL A 7 11.76 9.90 23.81
CA VAL A 7 11.53 10.62 22.55
C VAL A 7 12.32 9.98 21.40
N PHE A 8 13.57 9.59 21.65
CA PHE A 8 14.45 9.00 20.63
C PHE A 8 13.94 7.63 20.13
N ALA A 9 13.41 6.80 21.04
CA ALA A 9 12.80 5.52 20.68
C ALA A 9 11.50 5.70 19.85
N ILE A 10 10.67 6.67 20.21
CA ILE A 10 9.44 6.99 19.46
C ILE A 10 9.77 7.51 18.05
N THR A 11 10.82 8.33 17.90
CA THR A 11 11.27 8.80 16.58
C THR A 11 11.84 7.68 15.72
N GLN A 12 12.69 6.79 16.27
CA GLN A 12 13.21 5.65 15.51
C GLN A 12 12.09 4.70 15.06
N GLN A 13 11.16 4.35 15.96
CA GLN A 13 10.05 3.47 15.61
C GLN A 13 9.13 4.09 14.55
N ARG A 14 8.96 5.42 14.58
CA ARG A 14 8.21 6.16 13.55
C ARG A 14 8.95 6.18 12.22
N GLU A 15 10.27 6.39 12.21
CA GLU A 15 11.09 6.35 11.00
C GLU A 15 11.13 4.96 10.38
N GLU A 16 11.27 3.90 11.17
CA GLU A 16 11.18 2.50 10.72
C GLU A 16 9.82 2.20 10.09
N SER A 17 8.71 2.60 10.76
CA SER A 17 7.36 2.41 10.19
C SER A 17 7.13 3.22 8.91
N THR A 18 7.80 4.37 8.78
CA THR A 18 7.74 5.19 7.56
C THR A 18 8.51 4.51 6.45
N GLN A 19 9.72 4.03 6.71
CA GLN A 19 10.52 3.30 5.73
C GLN A 19 9.82 2.01 5.28
N GLU A 20 9.20 1.28 6.20
CA GLU A 20 8.41 0.09 5.87
C GLU A 20 7.25 0.45 4.93
N TYR A 21 6.47 1.48 5.27
CA TYR A 21 5.36 1.94 4.43
C TYR A 21 5.83 2.30 3.02
N GLU A 22 6.91 3.06 2.90
CA GLU A 22 7.45 3.48 1.62
C GLU A 22 8.00 2.31 0.81
N SER A 23 8.65 1.35 1.48
CA SER A 23 9.18 0.14 0.85
C SER A 23 8.08 -0.78 0.30
N VAL A 24 6.88 -0.74 0.87
CA VAL A 24 5.75 -1.57 0.45
C VAL A 24 4.88 -0.86 -0.58
N PHE A 25 4.49 0.39 -0.32
CA PHE A 25 3.44 1.06 -1.09
C PHE A 25 3.97 2.06 -2.11
N LEU A 26 5.18 2.57 -1.94
CA LEU A 26 5.76 3.60 -2.81
C LEU A 26 6.84 3.06 -3.76
N GLN A 27 6.74 1.79 -4.14
CA GLN A 27 7.63 1.21 -5.12
C GLN A 27 7.22 1.61 -6.54
N LYS A 28 8.21 1.94 -7.37
CA LYS A 28 8.00 2.19 -8.79
C LYS A 28 7.40 0.94 -9.43
N ASN A 29 6.22 1.08 -10.00
CA ASN A 29 5.48 -0.02 -10.61
C ASN A 29 5.07 0.36 -12.03
N GLU A 30 5.77 -0.19 -13.02
CA GLU A 30 5.46 -0.02 -14.43
C GLU A 30 4.41 -1.05 -14.85
N LEU A 31 3.15 -0.64 -14.82
CA LEU A 31 2.06 -1.50 -15.27
C LEU A 31 2.06 -1.59 -16.80
N HIS A 32 2.52 -2.73 -17.33
CA HIS A 32 2.53 -3.04 -18.77
C HIS A 32 1.15 -3.44 -19.32
N LEU A 33 0.29 -4.06 -18.49
CA LEU A 33 -1.09 -4.43 -18.83
C LEU A 33 -2.03 -3.84 -17.78
N ARG A 34 -2.83 -2.85 -18.17
CA ARG A 34 -3.69 -2.09 -17.26
C ARG A 34 -5.15 -2.48 -17.42
N HIS A 35 -5.79 -2.87 -16.32
CA HIS A 35 -7.23 -3.03 -16.22
C HIS A 35 -7.82 -1.86 -15.45
N SER A 36 -8.90 -1.26 -15.95
CA SER A 36 -9.56 -0.14 -15.26
C SER A 36 -10.44 -0.66 -14.13
N ALA A 37 -10.28 -0.10 -12.95
CA ALA A 37 -11.18 -0.31 -11.82
C ALA A 37 -11.78 1.04 -11.39
N TYR A 38 -13.06 1.03 -11.03
CA TYR A 38 -13.73 2.21 -10.51
C TYR A 38 -13.52 2.30 -8.99
N VAL A 39 -13.22 3.51 -8.52
CA VAL A 39 -13.18 3.88 -7.11
C VAL A 39 -14.05 5.12 -6.89
N SER A 40 -14.41 5.40 -5.63
CA SER A 40 -15.14 6.63 -5.32
C SER A 40 -14.27 7.87 -5.62
N GLY A 41 -14.93 9.01 -5.87
CA GLY A 41 -14.24 10.28 -6.13
C GLY A 41 -13.36 10.73 -4.97
N GLU A 42 -13.76 10.44 -3.74
CA GLU A 42 -12.98 10.72 -2.53
C GLU A 42 -11.69 9.89 -2.49
N VAL A 43 -11.79 8.58 -2.77
CA VAL A 43 -10.63 7.69 -2.84
C VAL A 43 -9.70 8.12 -3.97
N HIS A 44 -10.25 8.42 -5.15
CA HIS A 44 -9.46 8.91 -6.28
C HIS A 44 -8.69 10.18 -5.92
N THR A 45 -9.36 11.16 -5.30
CA THR A 45 -8.73 12.42 -4.87
C THR A 45 -7.61 12.17 -3.88
N ALA A 46 -7.86 11.38 -2.83
CA ALA A 46 -6.86 11.07 -1.81
C ALA A 46 -5.63 10.38 -2.42
N VAL A 47 -5.84 9.38 -3.27
CA VAL A 47 -4.74 8.64 -3.92
C VAL A 47 -3.98 9.51 -4.92
N SER A 48 -4.67 10.43 -5.60
CA SER A 48 -4.02 11.40 -6.50
C SER A 48 -3.06 12.31 -5.74
N GLU A 49 -3.49 12.83 -4.59
CA GLU A 49 -2.64 13.68 -3.75
C GLU A 49 -1.43 12.93 -3.19
N ILE A 50 -1.62 11.66 -2.79
CA ILE A 50 -0.52 10.79 -2.34
C ILE A 50 0.50 10.61 -3.47
N ALA A 51 0.07 10.19 -4.66
CA ALA A 51 0.97 9.98 -5.79
C ALA A 51 1.72 11.27 -6.17
N ARG A 52 0.99 12.39 -6.30
CA ARG A 52 1.57 13.71 -6.64
C ARG A 52 2.61 14.19 -5.62
N THR A 53 2.30 14.05 -4.33
CA THR A 53 3.21 14.50 -3.26
C THR A 53 4.48 13.64 -3.20
N LEU A 54 4.38 12.38 -3.64
CA LEU A 54 5.44 11.39 -3.55
C LEU A 54 6.08 11.09 -4.92
N ASP A 55 5.77 11.87 -5.95
CA ASP A 55 6.28 11.73 -7.33
C ASP A 55 7.83 11.73 -7.40
N GLY A 56 8.51 12.28 -6.39
CA GLY A 56 9.97 12.16 -6.22
C GLY A 56 10.48 10.72 -6.13
N LYS A 57 9.59 9.73 -5.92
CA LYS A 57 9.89 8.29 -5.87
C LYS A 57 9.43 7.52 -7.12
N GLY A 58 8.88 8.21 -8.12
CA GLY A 58 8.45 7.61 -9.39
C GLY A 58 7.19 6.74 -9.28
N VAL A 59 6.36 6.97 -8.27
CA VAL A 59 5.09 6.27 -8.06
C VAL A 59 3.98 6.98 -8.81
N THR A 60 3.27 6.25 -9.66
CA THR A 60 2.07 6.77 -10.32
C THR A 60 0.82 6.47 -9.49
N LEU A 61 -0.27 7.21 -9.73
CA LEU A 61 -1.60 6.92 -9.17
C LEU A 61 -1.94 5.43 -9.29
N SER A 62 -1.85 4.89 -10.51
CA SER A 62 -2.17 3.48 -10.78
C SER A 62 -1.19 2.52 -10.11
N GLY A 63 0.10 2.86 -10.07
CA GLY A 63 1.11 2.06 -9.40
C GLY A 63 0.87 1.97 -7.89
N TYR A 64 0.49 3.08 -7.25
CA TYR A 64 0.14 3.09 -5.84
C TYR A 64 -1.09 2.21 -5.55
N ILE A 65 -2.14 2.33 -6.36
CA ILE A 65 -3.35 1.50 -6.24
C ILE A 65 -2.99 0.01 -6.36
N ASP A 66 -2.16 -0.36 -7.34
CA ASP A 66 -1.72 -1.75 -7.53
C ASP A 66 -0.94 -2.28 -6.33
N ASN A 67 -0.01 -1.49 -5.78
CA ASN A 67 0.78 -1.88 -4.61
C ASN A 67 -0.12 -2.14 -3.39
N VAL A 68 -1.08 -1.25 -3.14
CA VAL A 68 -2.05 -1.40 -2.04
C VAL A 68 -2.89 -2.65 -2.22
N LEU A 69 -3.44 -2.86 -3.41
CA LEU A 69 -4.28 -4.02 -3.69
C LEU A 69 -3.49 -5.32 -3.59
N ARG A 70 -2.27 -5.37 -4.13
CA ARG A 70 -1.40 -6.54 -4.01
C ARG A 70 -1.14 -6.89 -2.55
N LYS A 71 -0.75 -5.90 -1.75
CA LYS A 71 -0.48 -6.13 -0.33
C LYS A 71 -1.74 -6.59 0.43
N HIS A 72 -2.89 -6.04 0.09
CA HIS A 72 -4.17 -6.47 0.66
C HIS A 72 -4.49 -7.92 0.31
N LEU A 73 -4.35 -8.31 -0.97
CA LEU A 73 -4.59 -9.68 -1.42
C LEU A 73 -3.64 -10.68 -0.73
N GLU A 74 -2.37 -10.32 -0.56
CA GLU A 74 -1.40 -11.14 0.17
C GLU A 74 -1.77 -11.30 1.65
N ALA A 75 -2.09 -10.19 2.34
CA ALA A 75 -2.37 -10.18 3.77
C ALA A 75 -3.68 -10.90 4.14
N HIS A 76 -4.63 -10.98 3.20
CA HIS A 76 -5.96 -11.56 3.42
C HIS A 76 -6.23 -12.77 2.51
N ARG A 77 -5.16 -13.41 2.01
CA ARG A 77 -5.23 -14.54 1.08
C ARG A 77 -6.15 -15.64 1.58
N ASP A 78 -6.01 -16.02 2.84
CA ASP A 78 -6.74 -17.14 3.43
C ASP A 78 -8.23 -16.83 3.59
N GLU A 79 -8.58 -15.62 4.03
CA GLU A 79 -9.97 -15.16 4.14
C GLU A 79 -10.63 -15.09 2.76
N ILE A 80 -9.94 -14.50 1.78
CA ILE A 80 -10.43 -14.38 0.41
C ILE A 80 -10.67 -15.76 -0.18
N ASN A 81 -9.71 -16.68 -0.05
CA ASN A 81 -9.84 -18.03 -0.57
C ASN A 81 -10.93 -18.83 0.12
N LYS A 82 -11.10 -18.66 1.44
CA LYS A 82 -12.21 -19.28 2.19
C LYS A 82 -13.57 -18.84 1.65
N LEU A 83 -13.74 -17.55 1.34
CA LEU A 83 -14.96 -17.01 0.75
C LEU A 83 -15.15 -17.45 -0.71
N TYR A 84 -14.06 -17.62 -1.46
CA TYR A 84 -14.09 -17.99 -2.88
C TYR A 84 -14.48 -19.45 -3.16
N LYS A 85 -14.58 -20.34 -2.16
CA LYS A 85 -14.80 -21.81 -2.30
C LYS A 85 -16.15 -22.25 -2.93
N ARG A 86 -16.46 -21.74 -4.13
CA ARG A 86 -17.46 -22.23 -5.07
C ARG A 86 -16.87 -23.15 -6.16
N SER A 87 -15.55 -23.15 -6.42
CA SER A 87 -14.95 -23.82 -7.60
C SER A 87 -13.80 -24.83 -7.36
N ARG A 88 -13.57 -25.29 -6.11
CA ARG A 88 -12.52 -26.27 -5.74
C ARG A 88 -11.06 -25.82 -5.94
N LYS A 89 -10.78 -24.52 -6.15
CA LYS A 89 -9.43 -23.93 -6.20
C LYS A 89 -9.36 -22.59 -5.46
N ASP A 90 -8.17 -22.23 -4.99
CA ASP A 90 -7.84 -20.90 -4.45
C ASP A 90 -7.80 -19.85 -5.58
N LEU A 91 -8.21 -18.62 -5.28
CA LEU A 91 -8.23 -17.48 -6.22
C LEU A 91 -6.91 -16.71 -6.22
N VAL A 92 -6.37 -16.45 -5.03
CA VAL A 92 -5.13 -15.70 -4.77
C VAL A 92 -4.18 -16.50 -3.90
#